data_AF-A0A1G5RX75-F1
#
_entry.id   AF-A0A1G5RX75-F1
#
_cell.length_a   1.000
_cell.length_b   1.000
_cell.length_c   1.000
_cell.angle_alpha   90.00
_cell.angle_beta   90.00
_cell.angle_gamma   90.00
#
_symmetry.space_group_name_H-M   'P 1'
#
loop_
_entity.id
_entity.type
_entity.pdbx_description
1 polymer ?
#
loop_
_entity_poly.entity_id
_entity_poly.type
_entity_poly.pdbx_seq_one_letter_code
_entity_poly.pdbx_strand_id
1 'polypeptide(L)'
;MWKKLLALSLVLILALSFAACGGDGDIAEEASAAWSEATGDQVKSAKAEKYGSGMSESHQIMAAFILKRNDRDSNLEAYKEVFLVTIVLETGEEYGMVVADGEMIFPENIGG
;
A
#
# COMPACT_ATOMS: atom_id res chain seq x y z
N MET A 1 0.83 -42.67 -8.61
CA MET A 1 0.96 -41.60 -7.60
C MET A 1 1.72 -40.38 -8.15
N TRP A 2 1.50 -39.98 -9.40
CA TRP A 2 2.28 -38.89 -10.05
C TRP A 2 1.52 -37.57 -10.20
N LYS A 3 0.19 -37.59 -10.07
CA LYS A 3 -0.67 -36.40 -10.26
C LYS A 3 -0.57 -35.36 -9.13
N LYS A 4 -0.04 -35.74 -7.96
CA LYS A 4 0.07 -34.84 -6.80
C LYS A 4 1.33 -33.96 -6.82
N LEU A 5 2.35 -34.31 -7.61
CA LEU A 5 3.59 -33.54 -7.73
C LEU A 5 3.47 -32.36 -8.71
N LEU A 6 2.63 -32.47 -9.73
CA LEU A 6 2.38 -31.38 -10.69
C LEU A 6 1.56 -30.23 -10.09
N ALA A 7 0.62 -30.53 -9.17
CA ALA A 7 -0.18 -29.51 -8.51
C ALA A 7 0.64 -28.65 -7.53
N LEU A 8 1.67 -29.23 -6.91
CA LEU A 8 2.52 -28.50 -5.97
C LEU A 8 3.47 -27.50 -6.66
N SER A 9 3.85 -27.77 -7.91
CA SER A 9 4.71 -26.87 -8.69
C SER A 9 3.96 -25.69 -9.31
N LEU A 10 2.63 -25.80 -9.46
CA LEU A 10 1.82 -24.71 -10.05
C LEU A 10 1.51 -23.61 -9.03
N VAL A 11 1.34 -23.98 -7.76
CA VAL A 11 1.11 -23.00 -6.67
C VAL A 11 2.36 -22.18 -6.36
N LEU A 12 3.55 -22.76 -6.56
CA LEU A 12 4.82 -22.06 -6.29
C LEU A 12 5.14 -20.97 -7.33
N ILE A 13 4.61 -21.07 -8.55
CA ILE A 13 4.83 -20.07 -9.61
C ILE A 13 3.86 -18.88 -9.45
N LEU A 14 2.65 -19.10 -8.92
CA LEU A 14 1.69 -18.01 -8.68
C LEU A 14 2.12 -17.05 -7.55
N ALA A 15 2.94 -17.53 -6.61
CA ALA A 15 3.47 -16.70 -5.52
C ALA A 15 4.59 -15.74 -5.95
N LEU A 16 5.11 -15.86 -7.18
CA LEU A 16 6.21 -15.04 -7.70
C LEU A 16 5.75 -14.01 -8.76
N SER A 17 4.45 -13.93 -9.07
CA SER A 17 3.92 -13.01 -10.08
C SER A 17 3.56 -11.61 -9.57
N PHE A 18 3.73 -11.33 -8.27
CA PHE A 18 3.54 -9.97 -7.71
C PHE A 18 4.83 -9.14 -7.64
N ALA A 19 5.94 -9.64 -8.19
CA ALA A 19 7.21 -8.93 -8.22
C ALA A 19 7.58 -8.58 -9.67
N ALA A 20 6.86 -7.63 -10.29
CA ALA A 20 7.35 -6.73 -11.36
C ALA A 20 6.21 -6.05 -12.15
N CYS A 21 5.54 -5.08 -11.54
CA CYS A 21 5.11 -3.87 -12.23
C CYS A 21 5.38 -2.73 -11.26
N GLY A 22 6.61 -2.20 -11.34
CA GLY A 22 7.16 -1.24 -10.40
C GLY A 22 7.19 0.14 -11.05
N GLY A 23 6.02 0.73 -11.27
CA GLY A 23 5.86 2.16 -11.46
C GLY A 23 5.12 2.75 -10.26
N ASP A 24 5.48 3.96 -9.84
CA ASP A 24 4.73 4.70 -8.80
C ASP A 24 3.23 4.83 -9.14
N GLY A 25 2.87 4.73 -10.42
CA GLY A 25 1.48 4.66 -10.90
C GLY A 25 0.75 3.36 -10.53
N ASP A 26 1.46 2.22 -10.51
CA ASP A 26 0.88 0.92 -10.16
C ASP A 26 0.52 0.89 -8.66
N ILE A 27 1.35 1.50 -7.82
CA ILE A 27 1.12 1.57 -6.36
C ILE A 27 -0.13 2.40 -6.03
N ALA A 28 -0.35 3.51 -6.74
CA ALA A 28 -1.52 4.36 -6.52
C ALA A 28 -2.82 3.65 -6.94
N GLU A 29 -2.79 2.88 -8.03
CA GLU A 29 -3.94 2.09 -8.50
C GLU A 29 -4.26 0.95 -7.54
N GLU A 30 -3.25 0.16 -7.14
CA GLU A 30 -3.41 -0.93 -6.17
C GLU A 30 -3.94 -0.41 -4.82
N ALA A 31 -3.40 0.71 -4.36
CA ALA A 31 -3.85 1.36 -3.14
C ALA A 31 -5.31 1.85 -3.20
N SER A 32 -5.73 2.40 -4.35
CA SER A 32 -7.12 2.82 -4.57
C SER A 32 -8.07 1.63 -4.52
N ALA A 33 -7.70 0.53 -5.19
CA ALA A 33 -8.50 -0.69 -5.21
C ALA A 33 -8.63 -1.29 -3.80
N ALA A 34 -7.52 -1.39 -3.06
CA ALA A 34 -7.54 -1.92 -1.70
C ALA A 34 -8.35 -1.05 -0.74
N TRP A 35 -8.31 0.28 -0.90
CA TRP A 35 -9.15 1.18 -0.12
C TRP A 35 -10.63 0.95 -0.38
N SER A 36 -11.04 0.98 -1.65
CA SER A 36 -12.44 0.73 -2.03
C SER A 36 -12.93 -0.65 -1.56
N GLU A 37 -12.08 -1.68 -1.60
CA GLU A 37 -12.40 -3.01 -1.07
C GLU A 37 -12.56 -3.01 0.46
N ALA A 38 -11.68 -2.31 1.18
CA ALA A 38 -11.68 -2.30 2.64
C ALA A 38 -12.82 -1.46 3.25
N THR A 39 -13.15 -0.31 2.64
CA THR A 39 -14.07 0.68 3.24
C THR A 39 -15.42 0.74 2.53
N GLY A 40 -15.49 0.32 1.27
CA GLY A 40 -16.65 0.53 0.40
C GLY A 40 -16.75 1.93 -0.22
N ASP A 41 -15.77 2.81 0.03
CA ASP A 41 -15.75 4.17 -0.52
C ASP A 41 -15.32 4.20 -1.98
N GLN A 42 -15.80 5.20 -2.70
CA GLN A 42 -15.36 5.48 -4.07
C GLN A 42 -14.19 6.45 -4.08
N VAL A 43 -13.05 5.96 -4.57
CA VAL A 43 -11.84 6.75 -4.75
C VAL A 43 -11.94 7.54 -6.06
N LYS A 44 -11.79 8.86 -5.96
CA LYS A 44 -11.72 9.78 -7.10
C LYS A 44 -10.33 9.79 -7.71
N SER A 45 -9.30 9.83 -6.87
CA SER A 45 -7.90 9.80 -7.29
C SER A 45 -7.01 9.34 -6.16
N ALA A 46 -5.90 8.67 -6.49
CA ALA A 46 -4.81 8.43 -5.57
C ALA A 46 -3.48 8.91 -6.15
N LYS A 47 -2.55 9.28 -5.27
CA LYS A 47 -1.20 9.67 -5.63
C LYS A 47 -0.21 9.05 -4.68
N ALA A 48 0.73 8.28 -5.21
CA ALA A 48 1.85 7.74 -4.45
C ALA A 48 3.05 8.70 -4.45
N GLU A 49 3.67 8.87 -3.28
CA GLU A 49 4.92 9.61 -3.11
C GLU A 49 5.94 8.71 -2.41
N LYS A 50 7.11 8.53 -3.03
CA LYS A 50 8.16 7.63 -2.51
C LYS A 50 9.02 8.35 -1.46
N TYR A 51 9.29 7.66 -0.35
CA TYR A 51 10.22 8.14 0.65
C TYR A 51 11.64 8.26 0.05
N GLY A 52 12.33 9.35 0.36
CA GLY A 52 13.64 9.68 -0.24
C GLY A 52 13.57 10.20 -1.69
N SER A 53 12.41 10.18 -2.34
CA SER A 53 12.23 10.71 -3.70
C SER A 53 10.87 11.38 -3.88
N GLY A 54 10.81 12.67 -3.51
CA GLY A 54 9.63 13.51 -3.75
C GLY A 54 8.63 13.61 -2.61
N MET A 55 8.70 12.72 -1.59
CA MET A 55 7.87 12.85 -0.39
C MET A 55 8.28 14.05 0.48
N SER A 56 7.34 14.99 0.68
CA SER A 56 7.52 16.16 1.54
C SER A 56 7.73 15.81 3.02
N GLU A 57 8.32 16.70 3.81
CA GLU A 57 8.51 16.47 5.26
C GLU A 57 7.19 16.23 6.00
N SER A 58 6.13 16.97 5.68
CA SER A 58 4.81 16.75 6.27
C SER A 58 4.24 15.38 5.91
N HIS A 59 4.47 14.90 4.69
CA HIS A 59 4.09 13.56 4.26
C HIS A 59 4.91 12.47 4.96
N GLN A 60 6.19 12.71 5.21
CA GLN A 60 7.03 11.80 6.00
C GLN A 60 6.52 11.66 7.45
N ILE A 61 6.16 12.79 8.08
CA ILE A 61 5.56 12.78 9.42
C ILE A 61 4.23 12.02 9.42
N MET A 62 3.39 12.22 8.40
CA MET A 62 2.11 11.51 8.27
C MET A 62 2.33 10.00 8.10
N ALA A 63 3.26 9.58 7.24
CA ALA A 63 3.58 8.17 7.04
C ALA A 63 4.08 7.52 8.34
N ALA A 64 5.01 8.18 9.03
CA ALA A 64 5.53 7.72 10.33
C ALA A 64 4.41 7.61 11.38
N PHE A 65 3.45 8.53 11.39
CA PHE A 65 2.30 8.50 12.29
C PHE A 65 1.37 7.32 11.99
N ILE A 66 1.04 7.06 10.72
CA ILE A 66 0.21 5.93 10.30
C ILE A 66 0.86 4.61 10.71
N LEU A 67 2.17 4.45 10.46
CA LEU A 67 2.93 3.27 10.89
C LEU A 67 2.85 3.09 12.40
N LYS A 68 3.14 4.15 13.17
CA LYS A 68 3.09 4.12 14.63
C LYS A 68 1.73 3.70 15.18
N ARG A 69 0.65 4.17 14.54
CA ARG A 69 -0.73 3.85 14.92
C ARG A 69 -1.10 2.40 14.65
N ASN A 70 -0.43 1.75 13.69
CA ASN A 70 -0.61 0.35 13.37
C ASN A 70 0.41 -0.56 14.09
N ASP A 71 0.96 -0.11 15.22
CA ASP A 71 2.00 -0.80 15.99
C ASP A 71 3.24 -1.20 15.15
N ARG A 72 3.53 -0.45 14.08
CA ARG A 72 4.73 -0.62 13.23
C ARG A 72 5.84 0.35 13.65
N ASP A 73 7.07 0.09 13.21
CA ASP A 73 8.18 1.01 13.41
C ASP A 73 7.92 2.30 12.64
N SER A 74 7.93 3.44 13.32
CA SER A 74 7.72 4.76 12.70
C SER A 74 8.94 5.28 11.94
N ASN A 75 10.10 4.63 12.09
CA ASN A 75 11.31 4.98 11.36
C ASN A 75 11.20 4.52 9.89
N LEU A 76 10.98 5.45 8.97
CA LEU A 76 10.81 5.14 7.54
C LEU A 76 12.06 4.51 6.92
N GLU A 77 13.26 4.78 7.46
CA GLU A 77 14.52 4.18 7.00
C GLU A 77 14.67 2.70 7.38
N ALA A 78 13.83 2.18 8.28
CA ALA A 78 13.85 0.78 8.68
C ALA A 78 13.30 -0.16 7.58
N TYR A 79 12.57 0.39 6.61
CA TYR A 79 11.95 -0.33 5.50
C TYR A 79 12.79 -0.16 4.24
N LYS A 80 12.72 -1.13 3.33
CA LYS A 80 13.40 -1.07 2.03
C LYS A 80 12.72 -0.06 1.13
N GLU A 81 11.40 -0.05 1.14
CA GLU A 81 10.58 0.87 0.35
C GLU A 81 9.39 1.37 1.16
N VAL A 82 9.17 2.68 1.12
CA VAL A 82 8.00 3.32 1.73
C VAL A 82 7.40 4.29 0.74
N PHE A 83 6.08 4.20 0.57
CA PHE A 83 5.28 5.16 -0.14
C PHE A 83 4.20 5.69 0.79
N LEU A 84 3.93 6.98 0.71
CA LEU A 84 2.68 7.54 1.19
C LEU A 84 1.75 7.65 -0.01
N VAL A 85 0.57 7.06 0.09
CA VAL A 85 -0.49 7.22 -0.89
C VAL A 85 -1.55 8.14 -0.32
N THR A 86 -1.71 9.29 -0.97
CA THR A 86 -2.83 10.21 -0.68
C THR A 86 -4.02 9.79 -1.52
N ILE A 87 -5.12 9.43 -0.86
CA ILE A 87 -6.38 9.00 -1.45
C ILE A 87 -7.39 10.12 -1.30
N VAL A 88 -7.99 10.53 -2.42
CA VAL A 88 -9.07 11.52 -2.46
C VAL A 88 -10.34 10.79 -2.84
N LEU A 89 -11.36 10.87 -1.99
CA LEU A 89 -12.67 10.29 -2.25
C LEU A 89 -13.51 11.17 -3.17
N GLU A 90 -14.57 10.61 -3.75
CA GLU A 90 -15.58 11.38 -4.50
C GLU A 90 -16.29 12.44 -3.63
N THR A 91 -16.32 12.24 -2.31
CA THR A 91 -16.81 13.23 -1.32
C THR A 91 -15.91 14.46 -1.22
N GLY A 92 -14.66 14.37 -1.69
CA GLY A 92 -13.62 15.39 -1.54
C GLY A 92 -12.78 15.23 -0.27
N GLU A 93 -13.04 14.20 0.54
CA GLU A 93 -12.21 13.87 1.70
C GLU A 93 -10.86 13.29 1.27
N GLU A 94 -9.81 13.62 2.00
CA GLU A 94 -8.44 13.16 1.74
C GLU A 94 -7.93 12.31 2.90
N TYR A 95 -7.34 11.17 2.55
CA TYR A 95 -6.76 10.23 3.50
C TYR A 95 -5.32 9.88 3.10
N GLY A 96 -4.49 9.59 4.09
CA GLY A 96 -3.17 9.02 3.89
C GLY A 96 -3.17 7.52 4.19
N MET A 97 -2.62 6.73 3.27
CA MET A 97 -2.30 5.33 3.48
C MET A 97 -0.80 5.12 3.25
N VAL A 98 -0.19 4.16 3.95
CA VAL A 98 1.23 3.83 3.76
C VAL A 98 1.37 2.50 3.03
N VAL A 99 2.31 2.42 2.10
CA VAL A 99 2.78 1.15 1.55
C VAL A 99 4.22 0.96 2.00
N ALA A 100 4.48 -0.02 2.86
CA ALA A 100 5.81 -0.30 3.40
C ALA A 100 6.23 -1.73 3.04
N ASP A 101 7.34 -1.89 2.32
CA ASP A 101 7.83 -3.18 1.81
C ASP A 101 6.78 -4.01 1.06
N GLY A 102 5.84 -3.32 0.37
CA GLY A 102 4.73 -3.92 -0.36
C GLY A 102 3.49 -4.23 0.47
N GLU A 103 3.51 -3.98 1.79
CA GLU A 103 2.34 -4.11 2.66
C GLU A 103 1.55 -2.80 2.68
N MET A 104 0.23 -2.89 2.45
CA MET A 104 -0.68 -1.75 2.56
C MET A 104 -1.13 -1.56 4.01
N ILE A 105 -0.89 -0.37 4.54
CA ILE A 105 -1.11 -0.01 5.94
C ILE A 105 -2.10 1.16 6.00
N PHE A 106 -3.30 0.78 6.38
CA PHE A 106 -4.48 1.59 6.55
C PHE A 106 -4.39 2.46 7.83
N PRO A 107 -4.77 3.75 7.84
CA PRO A 107 -4.94 4.50 9.10
C PRO A 107 -5.97 3.84 10.04
N GLU A 108 -5.82 3.96 11.36
CA GLU A 108 -6.68 3.25 12.35
C GLU A 108 -8.20 3.55 12.28
N ASN A 109 -8.66 4.52 11.49
CA ASN A 109 -10.04 5.04 11.53
C ASN A 109 -10.84 4.90 10.22
N ILE A 110 -10.60 3.85 9.42
CA ILE A 110 -11.23 3.71 8.09
C ILE A 110 -12.53 2.92 8.09
N GLY A 111 -13.11 2.71 9.26
CA GLY A 111 -14.47 2.21 9.42
C GLY A 111 -15.21 3.13 10.39
N GLY A 112 -16.29 3.75 9.91
CA GLY A 112 -17.32 4.29 10.78
C GLY A 112 -18.14 3.17 11.43
#